data_AF-A0A2E7AAH0-F1
#
_entry.id   AF-A0A2E7AAH0-F1
#
_cell.length_a   1.000
_cell.length_b   1.000
_cell.length_c   1.000
_cell.angle_alpha   90.00
_cell.angle_beta   90.00
_cell.angle_gamma   90.00
#
_symmetry.space_group_name_H-M   'P 1'
#
loop_
_entity.id
_entity.type
_entity.pdbx_description
1 polymer ?
#
loop_
_entity_poly.entity_id
_entity_poly.type
_entity_poly.pdbx_seq_one_letter_code
_entity_poly.pdbx_strand_id
1 'polypeptide(L)'
;MSNDDAGNIGEFLQGEHEPPSSWLFLVLGFVTTLIFLVLFSILYPGSDLPVISSMLPVFKGVFDSGIWFFIFGVMIGVFAILGTMLTEATSE
;
A
#
# COMPACT_ATOMS: atom_id res chain seq x y z
N MET A 1 28.01 -41.82 11.99
CA MET A 1 28.23 -40.37 11.88
C MET A 1 27.01 -39.83 11.15
N SER A 2 26.11 -39.22 11.93
CA SER A 2 24.73 -38.91 11.59
C SER A 2 24.61 -37.55 10.91
N ASN A 3 23.92 -37.55 9.76
CA ASN A 3 22.98 -36.58 9.17
C ASN A 3 22.72 -35.20 9.84
N ASP A 4 23.73 -34.46 10.32
CA ASP A 4 23.53 -33.12 10.90
C ASP A 4 23.57 -31.97 9.86
N ASP A 5 24.04 -32.22 8.63
CA ASP A 5 24.16 -31.17 7.60
C ASP A 5 22.84 -30.80 6.91
N ALA A 6 21.84 -31.68 6.95
CA ALA A 6 20.56 -31.47 6.27
C ALA A 6 19.63 -30.48 7.01
N GLY A 7 19.82 -30.30 8.33
CA GLY A 7 19.07 -29.33 9.12
C GLY A 7 19.58 -27.90 8.94
N ASN A 8 20.89 -27.73 8.76
CA ASN A 8 21.55 -26.43 8.71
C ASN A 8 21.29 -25.71 7.36
N ILE A 9 21.19 -26.45 6.25
CA ILE A 9 20.87 -25.89 4.93
C ILE A 9 19.40 -25.48 4.77
N GLY A 10 18.50 -26.02 5.59
CA GLY A 10 17.07 -25.66 5.57
C GLY A 10 16.82 -24.28 6.18
N GLU A 11 17.54 -23.94 7.25
CA GLU A 11 17.39 -22.68 7.99
C GLU A 11 17.85 -21.45 7.19
N PHE A 12 18.83 -21.60 6.29
CA PHE A 12 19.27 -20.53 5.39
C PHE A 12 18.41 -20.39 4.11
N LEU A 13 17.64 -21.42 3.76
CA LEU A 13 16.74 -21.42 2.59
C LEU A 13 15.30 -21.04 2.96
N GLN A 14 14.97 -21.07 4.24
CA GLN A 14 13.73 -20.55 4.77
C GLN A 14 13.90 -19.06 5.04
N GLY A 15 13.14 -18.22 4.36
CA GLY A 15 13.07 -16.77 4.61
C GLY A 15 12.42 -16.44 5.96
N GLU A 16 12.81 -17.12 7.03
CA GLU A 16 12.16 -17.11 8.35
C GLU A 16 12.45 -15.83 9.16
N HIS A 17 13.33 -14.95 8.63
CA HIS A 17 13.62 -13.64 9.20
C HIS A 17 13.66 -12.57 8.11
N GLU A 18 12.57 -12.38 7.37
CA GLU A 18 12.31 -11.03 6.86
C GLU A 18 12.18 -10.12 8.09
N PRO A 19 13.05 -9.10 8.23
CA PRO A 19 12.95 -8.20 9.37
C PRO A 19 11.52 -7.65 9.43
N PRO A 20 10.86 -7.60 10.60
CA PRO A 20 9.53 -6.97 10.71
C PRO A 20 9.53 -5.51 10.25
N SER A 21 10.71 -4.89 10.12
CA SER A 21 10.93 -3.57 9.54
C SER A 21 10.96 -3.52 8.00
N SER A 22 10.93 -4.64 7.27
CA SER A 22 10.86 -4.63 5.79
C SER A 22 9.61 -3.92 5.28
N TRP A 23 8.50 -4.03 6.01
CA TRP A 23 7.26 -3.30 5.71
C TRP A 23 7.40 -1.78 5.88
N LEU A 24 8.34 -1.33 6.71
CA LEU A 24 8.59 0.09 6.95
C LEU A 24 9.00 0.81 5.67
N PHE A 25 9.86 0.21 4.84
CA PHE A 25 10.28 0.81 3.57
C PHE A 25 9.12 0.90 2.57
N LEU A 26 8.23 -0.09 2.57
CA LEU A 26 7.02 -0.06 1.75
C LEU A 26 6.08 1.07 2.19
N VAL A 27 5.82 1.17 3.50
CA VAL A 27 4.97 2.24 4.05
C VAL A 27 5.59 3.60 3.81
N LEU A 28 6.90 3.74 4.03
CA LEU A 28 7.61 5.00 3.82
C LEU A 28 7.57 5.40 2.33
N GLY A 29 7.86 4.47 1.43
CA GLY A 29 7.74 4.70 -0.02
C GLY A 29 6.33 5.11 -0.43
N PHE A 30 5.31 4.46 0.13
CA PHE A 30 3.91 4.81 -0.12
C PHE A 30 3.56 6.21 0.38
N VAL A 31 3.93 6.55 1.62
CA VAL A 31 3.68 7.87 2.21
C VAL A 31 4.45 8.97 1.45
N THR A 32 5.72 8.74 1.11
CA THR A 32 6.52 9.68 0.31
C THR A 32 5.90 9.91 -1.07
N THR A 33 5.39 8.85 -1.71
CA THR A 33 4.69 8.97 -3.00
C THR A 33 3.43 9.82 -2.87
N LEU A 34 2.63 9.61 -1.82
CA LEU A 34 1.44 10.44 -1.57
C LEU A 34 1.79 11.91 -1.35
N ILE A 35 2.82 12.19 -0.55
CA ILE A 35 3.30 13.57 -0.32
C ILE A 35 3.77 14.20 -1.64
N PHE A 36 4.53 13.47 -2.45
CA PHE A 36 4.96 13.94 -3.76
C PHE A 36 3.77 14.28 -4.68
N LEU A 37 2.74 13.43 -4.73
CA LEU A 37 1.55 13.68 -5.55
C LEU A 37 0.78 14.92 -5.08
N VAL A 38 0.66 15.14 -3.76
CA VAL A 38 0.07 16.35 -3.19
C VAL A 38 0.88 17.58 -3.61
N LEU A 39 2.20 17.55 -3.42
CA LEU A 39 3.08 18.66 -3.79
C LEU A 39 3.05 18.94 -5.29
N PHE A 40 3.01 17.91 -6.12
CA PHE A 40 2.92 18.02 -7.57
C PHE A 40 1.62 18.73 -7.99
N SER A 41 0.48 18.35 -7.40
CA SER A 41 -0.81 18.98 -7.67
C SER A 41 -0.83 20.48 -7.34
N ILE A 42 -0.13 20.88 -6.27
CA ILE A 42 0.01 22.29 -5.88
C ILE A 42 0.95 23.05 -6.82
N LEU A 43 2.08 22.44 -7.19
CA LEU A 43 3.11 23.10 -8.01
C LEU A 43 2.71 23.19 -9.49
N TYR A 44 1.94 22.23 -9.98
CA TYR A 44 1.50 22.11 -11.38
C TYR A 44 -0.03 21.99 -11.47
N PRO A 45 -0.77 23.07 -11.17
CA PRO A 45 -2.23 23.06 -11.24
C PRO A 45 -2.72 22.80 -12.67
N GLY A 46 -3.76 21.96 -12.82
CA GLY A 46 -4.34 21.59 -14.12
C GLY A 46 -3.52 20.59 -14.95
N SER A 47 -2.40 20.09 -14.41
CA SER A 47 -1.63 19.01 -15.04
C SER A 47 -2.10 17.66 -14.52
N ASP A 48 -2.31 16.71 -15.43
CA ASP A 48 -2.67 15.33 -15.07
C ASP A 48 -1.58 14.73 -14.16
N LEU A 49 -2.00 13.99 -13.11
CA LEU A 49 -1.06 13.35 -12.19
C LEU A 49 -0.15 12.38 -12.96
N PRO A 50 1.17 12.41 -12.72
CA PRO A 50 2.10 11.48 -13.34
C PRO A 50 1.79 10.04 -12.91
N VAL A 51 2.04 9.08 -13.80
CA VAL A 51 1.90 7.62 -13.58
C VAL A 51 0.46 7.09 -13.49
N ILE A 52 -0.49 7.80 -12.87
CA ILE A 52 -1.84 7.28 -12.62
C ILE A 52 -2.79 7.56 -13.79
N SER A 53 -2.72 8.77 -14.36
CA SER A 53 -3.60 9.22 -15.45
C SER A 53 -3.42 8.44 -16.76
N SER A 54 -2.22 7.88 -16.98
CA SER A 54 -1.89 7.08 -18.17
C SER A 54 -2.35 5.63 -18.08
N MET A 55 -2.63 5.10 -16.88
CA MET A 55 -3.01 3.71 -16.69
C MET A 55 -4.49 3.47 -16.91
N LEU A 56 -5.36 4.41 -16.51
CA LEU A 56 -6.81 4.27 -16.59
C LEU A 56 -7.49 5.60 -16.96
N PRO A 57 -8.00 5.75 -18.20
CA PRO A 57 -8.60 6.99 -18.70
C PRO A 57 -9.79 7.50 -17.90
N VAL A 58 -10.52 6.60 -17.21
CA VAL A 58 -11.65 6.94 -16.34
C VAL A 58 -11.27 7.82 -15.15
N PHE A 59 -9.98 7.86 -14.81
CA PHE A 59 -9.47 8.69 -13.72
C PHE A 59 -9.01 10.08 -14.16
N LYS A 60 -9.03 10.36 -15.46
CA LYS A 60 -8.72 11.69 -16.00
C LYS A 60 -9.77 12.69 -15.50
N GLY A 61 -9.34 13.80 -14.90
CA GLY A 61 -10.21 14.82 -14.30
C GLY A 61 -10.65 14.55 -12.85
N VAL A 62 -10.79 13.28 -12.43
CA VAL A 62 -11.07 12.94 -11.02
C VAL A 62 -9.90 13.35 -10.13
N PHE A 63 -8.67 13.07 -10.59
CA PHE A 63 -7.47 13.46 -9.86
C PHE A 63 -7.15 14.96 -9.91
N ASP A 64 -7.62 15.67 -10.94
CA ASP A 64 -7.44 17.13 -11.09
C ASP A 64 -8.31 17.91 -10.08
N SER A 65 -9.53 17.43 -9.81
CA SER A 65 -10.47 18.10 -8.89
C SER A 65 -10.19 17.89 -7.40
N GLY A 66 -9.20 17.07 -7.02
CA GLY A 66 -8.92 16.73 -5.61
C GLY A 66 -10.00 15.86 -4.92
N ILE A 67 -11.12 15.56 -5.59
CA ILE A 67 -12.21 14.71 -5.04
C ILE A 67 -11.73 13.29 -4.72
N TRP A 68 -10.67 12.85 -5.38
CA TRP A 68 -10.10 11.53 -5.18
C TRP A 68 -9.63 11.29 -3.72
N PHE A 69 -9.18 12.33 -3.01
CA PHE A 69 -8.85 12.22 -1.57
C PHE A 69 -10.08 11.85 -0.74
N PHE A 70 -11.24 12.43 -1.08
CA PHE A 70 -12.50 12.14 -0.40
C PHE A 70 -12.97 10.72 -0.71
N ILE A 71 -12.94 10.31 -1.99
CA ILE A 71 -13.30 8.94 -2.40
C ILE A 71 -12.41 7.92 -1.70
N PHE A 72 -11.10 8.17 -1.65
CA PHE A 72 -10.14 7.29 -0.97
C PHE A 72 -10.41 7.20 0.53
N GLY A 73 -10.71 8.32 1.19
CA GLY A 73 -11.09 8.35 2.60
C GLY A 73 -12.37 7.56 2.90
N VAL A 74 -13.42 7.71 2.07
CA VAL A 74 -14.66 6.95 2.20
C VAL A 74 -14.40 5.45 2.00
N MET A 75 -13.60 5.07 1.00
CA MET A 75 -13.23 3.67 0.80
C MET A 75 -12.54 3.09 2.03
N ILE A 76 -11.53 3.77 2.58
CA ILE A 76 -10.85 3.32 3.80
C ILE A 76 -11.85 3.18 4.96
N GLY A 77 -12.75 4.15 5.13
CA GLY A 77 -13.77 4.09 6.18
C GLY A 77 -14.69 2.87 6.04
N VAL A 78 -15.17 2.59 4.82
CA VAL A 78 -15.98 1.40 4.54
C VAL A 78 -15.20 0.12 4.80
N PHE A 79 -13.96 0.02 4.34
CA PHE A 79 -13.11 -1.15 4.58
C PHE A 79 -12.80 -1.36 6.07
N ALA A 80 -12.63 -0.29 6.84
CA ALA A 80 -12.44 -0.38 8.29
C ALA A 80 -13.68 -0.97 8.96
N ILE A 81 -14.88 -0.47 8.60
CA ILE A 81 -16.15 -0.99 9.13
C ILE A 81 -16.34 -2.46 8.77
N LEU A 82 -16.13 -2.80 7.49
CA LEU A 82 -16.24 -4.19 7.02
C LEU A 82 -15.21 -5.10 7.69
N GLY A 83 -13.99 -4.62 7.89
CA GLY A 83 -12.93 -5.35 8.58
C GLY A 83 -13.28 -5.65 10.03
N THR A 84 -13.81 -4.67 10.76
CA THR A 84 -14.29 -4.88 12.14
C THR A 84 -15.45 -5.88 12.17
N MET A 85 -16.44 -5.73 11.29
CA MET A 85 -17.58 -6.65 11.19
C MET A 85 -17.15 -8.09 10.89
N LEU A 86 -16.20 -8.29 9.97
CA LEU A 86 -15.64 -9.61 9.64
C LEU A 86 -14.84 -10.22 10.79
N THR A 87 -14.09 -9.38 11.51
CA THR A 87 -13.33 -9.79 12.70
C THR A 87 -14.27 -10.26 13.80
N GLU A 88 -15.34 -9.50 14.06
CA GLU A 88 -16.39 -9.88 15.00
C GLU A 88 -17.09 -11.17 14.56
N ALA A 89 -17.46 -11.29 13.28
CA ALA A 89 -18.16 -12.48 12.76
C ALA A 89 -17.30 -13.76 12.71
N THR A 90 -15.96 -13.64 12.73
CA THR A 90 -15.03 -14.78 12.75
C THR A 90 -14.51 -15.08 14.15
N SER A 91 -14.70 -14.16 15.10
CA SER A 91 -14.28 -14.31 16.50
C SER A 91 -15.27 -15.13 17.35
N GLU A 92 -16.34 -15.64 16.74
CA GLU A 92 -17.33 -16.57 17.32
C GLU A 92 -17.19 -17.95 16.67
#